data_AF-A0A2T6ZT71-F1
#
_entry.id   AF-A0A2T6ZT71-F1
#
_cell.length_a   1.000
_cell.length_b   1.000
_cell.length_c   1.000
_cell.angle_alpha   90.00
_cell.angle_beta   90.00
_cell.angle_gamma   90.00
#
_symmetry.space_group_name_H-M   'P 1'
#
loop_
_entity.id
_entity.type
_entity.pdbx_description
1 polymer ?
#
loop_
_entity_poly.entity_id
_entity_poly.type
_entity_poly.pdbx_seq_one_letter_code
_entity_poly.pdbx_strand_id
1 'polypeptide(L)'
;MASRSSRKASSLITSSPTLQCLQRRTRPSALLPPPRRHIQTAAEGEETAGYLPPRKITHARPQRRAPFPTRNPRPFAVNDDPARLNEVYTTLLGRDMGLTDKVKWQAVTHKSFDHGRQPFNEKLAIYGKRVCWLHASLHLLNGPPIEEKKTYKSPNFVSSLDGMPYREPEPFLHRDYKSLVSIRESNIRAILDPGKLAAIARLARLASVMRWKPKDNKDLQGSGQALVATQALYAIVGALALQRGGDIAGSMVRERLLSSIDWLVEKTKDMRS
;
A
#
# COMPACT_ATOMS: atom_id res chain seq x y z
N MET A 1 -50.28 -1.86 -39.08
CA MET A 1 -50.63 -3.10 -38.35
C MET A 1 -49.98 -3.05 -36.98
N ALA A 2 -50.77 -2.79 -35.95
CA ALA A 2 -50.32 -2.72 -34.57
C ALA A 2 -50.47 -4.09 -33.90
N SER A 3 -49.46 -4.56 -33.18
CA SER A 3 -49.61 -5.65 -32.22
C SER A 3 -49.11 -5.20 -30.86
N ARG A 4 -50.09 -4.93 -29.99
CA ARG A 4 -49.93 -4.75 -28.55
C ARG A 4 -49.94 -6.13 -27.93
N SER A 5 -48.93 -6.46 -27.13
CA SER A 5 -49.02 -7.55 -26.15
C SER A 5 -48.86 -6.97 -24.75
N SER A 6 -49.78 -7.35 -23.87
CA SER A 6 -50.02 -6.77 -22.56
C SER A 6 -49.82 -7.84 -21.48
N ARG A 7 -49.21 -7.41 -20.36
CA ARG A 7 -49.37 -7.93 -18.97
C ARG A 7 -48.85 -9.38 -18.76
N LYS A 8 -48.17 -9.70 -17.66
CA LYS A 8 -48.56 -9.48 -16.26
C LYS A 8 -47.33 -9.43 -15.35
N ALA A 9 -47.39 -8.51 -14.37
CA ALA A 9 -46.58 -8.52 -13.17
C ALA A 9 -47.12 -9.59 -12.21
N SER A 10 -46.22 -10.34 -11.57
CA SER A 10 -46.53 -11.22 -10.45
C SER A 10 -45.80 -10.71 -9.22
N SER A 11 -46.55 -10.05 -8.35
CA SER A 11 -46.20 -9.76 -6.97
C SER A 11 -46.44 -11.01 -6.12
N LEU A 12 -45.43 -11.52 -5.44
CA LEU A 12 -45.61 -12.49 -4.37
C LEU A 12 -45.22 -11.89 -3.02
N ILE A 13 -46.18 -12.09 -2.13
CA ILE A 13 -46.37 -11.56 -0.80
C ILE A 13 -45.36 -12.15 0.20
N THR A 14 -45.01 -11.29 1.15
CA THR A 14 -44.39 -11.52 2.45
C THR A 14 -44.97 -12.69 3.26
N SER A 15 -44.10 -13.51 3.87
CA SER A 15 -44.41 -14.18 5.13
C SER A 15 -43.14 -14.49 5.92
N SER A 16 -42.97 -13.79 7.05
CA SER A 16 -41.98 -14.07 8.08
C SER A 16 -42.46 -15.23 8.95
N PRO A 17 -41.60 -16.20 9.33
CA PRO A 17 -41.90 -17.10 10.42
C PRO A 17 -41.36 -16.57 11.76
N THR A 18 -42.23 -16.74 12.74
CA THR A 18 -42.25 -16.26 14.11
C THR A 18 -41.16 -16.87 14.99
N LEU A 19 -40.67 -16.06 15.93
CA LEU A 19 -39.85 -16.45 17.08
C LEU A 19 -40.57 -17.54 17.90
N GLN A 20 -39.88 -18.66 18.16
CA GLN A 20 -40.22 -19.55 19.26
C GLN A 20 -39.10 -19.56 20.30
N CYS A 21 -39.46 -18.98 21.44
CA CYS A 21 -38.76 -19.02 22.71
C CYS A 21 -38.80 -20.45 23.26
N LEU A 22 -37.63 -21.05 23.53
CA LEU A 22 -37.52 -22.19 24.43
C LEU A 22 -36.78 -21.77 25.69
N GLN A 23 -37.51 -21.92 26.79
CA GLN A 23 -37.13 -21.58 28.14
C GLN A 23 -36.13 -22.60 28.72
N ARG A 24 -35.13 -22.04 29.41
CA ARG A 24 -34.50 -22.48 30.67
C ARG A 24 -34.18 -23.98 30.87
N ARG A 25 -32.89 -24.25 31.04
CA ARG A 25 -32.38 -24.95 32.24
C ARG A 25 -31.10 -24.29 32.75
N THR A 26 -31.24 -23.55 33.84
CA THR A 26 -30.15 -23.05 34.69
C THR A 26 -29.56 -24.21 35.49
N ARG A 27 -28.24 -24.41 35.41
CA ARG A 27 -27.47 -25.26 36.33
C ARG A 27 -26.66 -24.37 37.29
N PRO A 28 -26.46 -24.81 38.54
CA PRO A 28 -26.06 -23.94 39.64
C PRO A 28 -24.60 -23.53 39.59
N SER A 29 -24.38 -22.33 40.12
CA SER A 29 -23.13 -21.64 40.37
C SER A 29 -22.18 -22.50 41.22
N ALA A 30 -21.02 -22.85 40.68
CA ALA A 30 -19.89 -23.34 41.46
C ALA A 30 -18.96 -22.15 41.75
N LEU A 31 -18.88 -21.79 43.03
CA LEU A 31 -18.03 -20.74 43.57
C LEU A 31 -16.55 -21.13 43.40
N LEU A 32 -15.83 -20.38 42.57
CA LEU A 32 -14.36 -20.39 42.55
C LEU A 32 -13.86 -19.02 43.07
N PRO A 33 -12.86 -19.02 43.98
CA PRO A 33 -12.41 -17.82 44.67
C PRO A 33 -11.64 -16.87 43.74
N PRO A 34 -11.63 -15.54 44.04
CA PRO A 34 -10.97 -14.56 43.19
C PRO A 34 -9.45 -14.70 43.27
N PRO A 35 -8.71 -14.64 42.14
CA PRO A 35 -7.27 -14.47 42.20
C PRO A 35 -6.93 -13.06 42.71
N ARG A 36 -6.09 -13.06 43.74
CA ARG A 36 -5.60 -11.94 44.54
C ARG A 36 -5.12 -10.75 43.71
N ARG A 37 -5.53 -9.54 44.13
CA ARG A 37 -4.83 -8.29 43.80
C ARG A 37 -3.41 -8.37 44.35
N HIS A 38 -2.41 -8.48 43.49
CA HIS A 38 -1.03 -8.22 43.88
C HIS A 38 -0.80 -6.71 43.78
N ILE A 39 -0.88 -6.04 44.93
CA ILE A 39 -0.16 -4.78 45.12
C ILE A 39 1.32 -5.18 45.14
N GLN A 40 2.10 -4.63 44.21
CA GLN A 40 3.55 -4.64 44.31
C GLN A 40 4.00 -3.20 44.51
N THR A 41 4.61 -3.03 45.67
CA THR A 41 5.35 -1.90 46.19
C THR A 41 6.38 -1.41 45.18
N ALA A 42 6.56 -0.09 45.14
CA ALA A 42 7.67 0.57 44.45
C ALA A 42 9.00 0.02 45.00
N ALA A 43 9.79 -0.58 44.12
CA ALA A 43 11.21 -0.77 44.31
C ALA A 43 11.91 0.05 43.22
N GLU A 44 12.53 1.14 43.64
CA GLU A 44 13.46 1.90 42.84
C GLU A 44 14.61 0.96 42.43
N GLY A 45 14.78 0.80 41.12
CA GLY A 45 15.84 0.01 40.52
C GLY A 45 16.06 0.52 39.11
N GLU A 46 17.29 0.94 38.83
CA GLU A 46 17.74 1.53 37.57
C GLU A 46 17.19 0.77 36.35
N GLU A 47 16.40 1.48 35.53
CA GLU A 47 15.84 0.98 34.28
C GLU A 47 16.96 0.77 33.25
N THR A 48 17.60 -0.39 33.28
CA THR A 48 18.17 -0.95 32.04
C THR A 48 17.00 -1.09 31.06
N ALA A 49 17.07 -0.37 29.93
CA ALA A 49 16.02 -0.34 28.91
C ALA A 49 15.71 -1.75 28.38
N GLY A 50 14.85 -2.46 29.10
CA GLY A 50 14.40 -3.80 28.77
C GLY A 50 13.62 -3.75 27.47
N TYR A 51 13.97 -4.63 26.53
CA TYR A 51 13.21 -4.81 25.30
C TYR A 51 11.81 -5.32 25.64
N LEU A 52 10.85 -4.41 25.79
CA LEU A 52 9.45 -4.79 25.85
C LEU A 52 9.04 -5.32 24.47
N PRO A 53 8.43 -6.52 24.40
CA PRO A 53 7.98 -7.04 23.13
C PRO A 53 6.94 -6.07 22.56
N PRO A 54 7.07 -5.67 21.28
CA PRO A 54 6.19 -4.67 20.69
C PRO A 54 4.74 -5.13 20.74
N ARG A 55 3.80 -4.18 20.83
CA ARG A 55 2.36 -4.47 20.90
C ARG A 55 1.96 -5.37 19.72
N LYS A 56 1.59 -6.61 20.06
CA LYS A 56 1.06 -7.57 19.10
C LYS A 56 -0.27 -7.04 18.60
N ILE A 57 -0.46 -7.06 17.28
CA ILE A 57 -1.80 -6.93 16.71
C ILE A 57 -2.63 -8.09 17.32
N THR A 58 -3.69 -7.75 18.05
CA THR A 58 -4.47 -8.65 18.93
C THR A 58 -4.98 -9.93 18.25
N HIS A 59 -5.02 -9.95 16.91
CA HIS A 59 -5.50 -11.07 16.11
C HIS A 59 -4.41 -11.79 15.31
N ALA A 60 -3.12 -11.53 15.57
CA ALA A 60 -2.05 -12.31 14.95
C ALA A 60 -2.17 -13.77 15.41
N ARG A 61 -2.07 -14.72 14.46
CA ARG A 61 -2.15 -16.15 14.81
C ARG A 61 -1.05 -16.49 15.83
N PRO A 62 -1.37 -17.18 16.93
CA PRO A 62 -0.36 -17.60 17.88
C PRO A 62 0.58 -18.57 17.17
N GLN A 63 1.82 -18.14 16.96
CA GLN A 63 2.87 -19.00 16.40
C GLN A 63 3.80 -19.48 17.52
N ARG A 64 4.17 -20.75 17.48
CA ARG A 64 5.08 -21.37 18.47
C ARG A 64 6.43 -20.65 18.45
N ARG A 65 6.89 -20.14 19.59
CA ARG A 65 8.23 -19.59 19.78
C ARG A 65 9.15 -20.69 20.30
N ALA A 66 10.41 -20.68 19.85
CA ALA A 66 11.44 -21.38 20.58
C ALA A 66 11.51 -20.77 22.00
N PRO A 67 11.72 -21.57 23.06
CA PRO A 67 11.78 -21.07 24.43
C PRO A 67 12.87 -20.00 24.62
N PHE A 68 14.00 -20.16 23.92
CA PHE A 68 15.11 -19.22 23.92
C PHE A 68 15.57 -18.93 22.48
N PRO A 69 16.10 -17.73 22.22
CA PRO A 69 16.71 -17.41 20.94
C PRO A 69 18.03 -18.16 20.79
N THR A 70 18.29 -18.73 19.61
CA THR A 70 19.57 -19.41 19.30
C THR A 70 20.71 -18.42 19.00
N ARG A 71 20.38 -17.17 18.69
CA ARG A 71 21.34 -16.08 18.42
C ARG A 71 20.97 -14.86 19.26
N ASN A 72 21.98 -14.10 19.70
CA ASN A 72 21.75 -12.85 20.42
C ASN A 72 20.98 -11.85 19.52
N PRO A 73 19.74 -11.49 19.88
CA PRO A 73 18.96 -10.56 19.08
C PRO A 73 19.57 -9.17 19.24
N ARG A 74 19.84 -8.50 18.11
CA ARG A 74 20.14 -7.07 18.14
C ARG A 74 18.82 -6.34 18.39
N PRO A 75 18.64 -5.58 19.49
CA PRO A 75 17.41 -4.83 19.70
C PRO A 75 17.28 -3.74 18.64
N PHE A 76 16.05 -3.41 18.26
CA PHE A 76 15.76 -2.25 17.40
C PHE A 76 14.42 -1.68 17.85
N ALA A 77 14.41 -0.40 18.20
CA ALA A 77 13.21 0.27 18.68
C ALA A 77 12.23 0.45 17.52
N VAL A 78 10.96 0.14 17.78
CA VAL A 78 9.87 0.22 16.80
C VAL A 78 8.71 0.98 17.44
N ASN A 79 7.97 1.74 16.63
CA ASN A 79 6.83 2.51 17.11
C ASN A 79 5.64 1.62 17.51
N ASP A 80 5.10 1.87 18.69
CA ASP A 80 3.87 1.26 19.20
C ASP A 80 2.73 2.27 19.43
N ASP A 81 3.01 3.58 19.28
CA ASP A 81 2.03 4.63 19.53
C ASP A 81 1.07 4.80 18.34
N PRO A 82 -0.25 4.63 18.53
CA PRO A 82 -1.23 4.80 17.46
C PRO A 82 -1.43 6.27 17.08
N ALA A 83 -1.17 7.21 17.99
CA ALA A 83 -1.26 8.65 17.71
C ALA A 83 -0.25 9.06 16.64
N ARG A 84 1.02 8.67 16.81
CA ARG A 84 2.09 8.91 15.82
C ARG A 84 1.79 8.30 14.46
N LEU A 85 1.19 7.11 14.44
CA LEU A 85 0.74 6.49 13.20
C LEU A 85 -0.32 7.36 12.51
N ASN A 86 -1.34 7.79 13.25
CA ASN A 86 -2.41 8.62 12.70
C ASN A 86 -1.89 9.97 12.18
N GLU A 87 -0.95 10.61 12.87
CA GLU A 87 -0.30 11.85 12.39
C GLU A 87 0.38 11.66 11.04
N VAL A 88 1.12 10.56 10.85
CA VAL A 88 1.78 10.22 9.57
C VAL A 88 0.75 9.97 8.48
N TYR A 89 -0.34 9.26 8.78
CA TYR A 89 -1.43 9.05 7.82
C TYR A 89 -2.11 10.37 7.41
N THR A 90 -2.39 11.24 8.37
CA THR A 90 -2.97 12.57 8.10
C THR A 90 -2.01 13.43 7.28
N THR A 91 -0.71 13.37 7.55
CA THR A 91 0.31 14.09 6.77
C THR A 91 0.39 13.58 5.33
N LEU A 92 0.34 12.25 5.15
CA LEU A 92 0.45 11.63 3.83
C LEU A 92 -0.82 11.79 2.98
N LEU A 93 -1.99 11.58 3.60
CA LEU A 93 -3.28 11.58 2.90
C LEU A 93 -3.92 12.98 2.86
N GLY A 94 -3.50 13.88 3.74
CA GLY A 94 -4.06 15.23 3.93
C GLY A 94 -5.42 15.26 4.65
N ARG A 95 -6.05 14.11 4.86
CA ARG A 95 -7.32 13.94 5.59
C ARG A 95 -7.43 12.52 6.12
N ASP A 96 -8.31 12.29 7.07
CA ASP A 96 -8.65 10.92 7.48
C ASP A 96 -9.51 10.26 6.42
N MET A 97 -8.97 9.24 5.76
CA MET A 97 -9.67 8.42 4.77
C MET A 97 -10.45 7.27 5.42
N GLY A 98 -10.55 7.25 6.76
CA GLY A 98 -11.29 6.28 7.54
C GLY A 98 -10.72 4.86 7.47
N LEU A 99 -9.42 4.71 7.26
CA LEU A 99 -8.80 3.39 7.33
C LEU A 99 -8.92 2.83 8.75
N THR A 100 -9.27 1.56 8.88
CA THR A 100 -9.28 0.91 10.21
C THR A 100 -7.87 0.80 10.76
N ASP A 101 -7.70 1.00 12.07
CA ASP A 101 -6.37 0.99 12.72
C ASP A 101 -5.58 -0.29 12.47
N LYS A 102 -6.28 -1.43 12.41
CA LYS A 102 -5.66 -2.73 12.08
C LYS A 102 -4.99 -2.71 10.71
N VAL A 103 -5.64 -2.11 9.72
CA VAL A 103 -5.10 -2.00 8.35
C VAL A 103 -4.04 -0.92 8.25
N LYS A 104 -4.17 0.18 9.02
CA LYS A 104 -3.11 1.18 9.13
C LYS A 104 -1.79 0.56 9.61
N TRP A 105 -1.86 -0.27 10.66
CA TRP A 105 -0.70 -1.02 11.15
C TRP A 105 -0.20 -2.07 10.17
N GLN A 106 -1.10 -2.84 9.56
CA GLN A 106 -0.71 -3.87 8.59
C GLN A 106 0.04 -3.27 7.40
N ALA A 107 -0.43 -2.15 6.85
CA ALA A 107 0.20 -1.49 5.69
C ALA A 107 1.60 -0.96 6.00
N VAL A 108 1.86 -0.60 7.26
CA VAL A 108 3.11 0.00 7.73
C VAL A 108 4.08 -1.05 8.32
N THR A 109 3.64 -2.31 8.45
CA THR A 109 4.44 -3.43 8.95
C THR A 109 5.09 -4.22 7.82
N HIS A 110 6.41 -4.33 7.85
CA HIS A 110 7.20 -5.10 6.88
C HIS A 110 7.41 -6.56 7.31
N LYS A 111 7.66 -7.45 6.35
CA LYS A 111 7.88 -8.90 6.58
C LYS A 111 9.05 -9.20 7.52
N SER A 112 10.08 -8.33 7.56
CA SER A 112 11.23 -8.54 8.44
C SER A 112 10.89 -8.34 9.93
N PHE A 113 9.77 -7.70 10.25
CA PHE A 113 9.33 -7.50 11.62
C PHE A 113 8.71 -8.78 12.21
N ASP A 114 9.16 -9.18 13.40
CA ASP A 114 8.72 -10.40 14.10
C ASP A 114 8.64 -11.63 13.18
N HIS A 115 9.58 -11.74 12.22
CA HIS A 115 9.63 -12.78 11.20
C HIS A 115 8.31 -12.98 10.41
N GLY A 116 7.56 -11.89 10.19
CA GLY A 116 6.31 -11.93 9.42
C GLY A 116 5.14 -12.59 10.16
N ARG A 117 5.24 -12.71 11.49
CA ARG A 117 4.18 -13.28 12.35
C ARG A 117 2.98 -12.38 12.46
N GLN A 118 3.25 -11.09 12.55
CA GLN A 118 2.21 -10.08 12.52
C GLN A 118 1.79 -9.86 11.06
N PRO A 119 0.53 -9.48 10.82
CA PRO A 119 0.08 -9.06 9.50
C PRO A 119 1.04 -8.02 8.89
N PHE A 120 1.62 -8.37 7.75
CA PHE A 120 2.57 -7.53 7.02
C PHE A 120 2.02 -7.13 5.65
N ASN A 121 2.69 -6.17 5.05
CA ASN A 121 2.16 -5.37 3.95
C ASN A 121 2.42 -5.90 2.52
N GLU A 122 3.05 -7.06 2.36
CA GLU A 122 3.56 -7.54 1.06
C GLU A 122 2.45 -7.63 -0.01
N LYS A 123 1.31 -8.25 0.31
CA LYS A 123 0.18 -8.36 -0.63
C LYS A 123 -0.47 -7.01 -0.96
N LEU A 124 -0.62 -6.14 0.05
CA LEU A 124 -1.16 -4.80 -0.13
C LEU A 124 -0.25 -3.96 -1.03
N ALA A 125 1.07 -4.09 -0.86
CA ALA A 125 2.06 -3.40 -1.68
C ALA A 125 2.01 -3.88 -3.14
N ILE A 126 1.88 -5.18 -3.40
CA ILE A 126 1.74 -5.72 -4.77
C ILE A 126 0.51 -5.10 -5.45
N TYR A 127 -0.63 -5.06 -4.74
CA TYR A 127 -1.86 -4.50 -5.29
C TYR A 127 -1.75 -2.97 -5.51
N GLY A 128 -1.27 -2.23 -4.51
CA GLY A 128 -1.07 -0.79 -4.62
C GLY A 128 -0.07 -0.40 -5.69
N LYS A 129 0.97 -1.21 -5.94
CA LYS A 129 1.89 -1.02 -7.07
C LYS A 129 1.15 -1.07 -8.41
N ARG A 130 0.17 -1.96 -8.59
CA ARG A 130 -0.66 -2.01 -9.81
C ARG A 130 -1.57 -0.81 -9.95
N VAL A 131 -2.16 -0.34 -8.85
CA VAL A 131 -2.96 0.90 -8.83
C VAL A 131 -2.10 2.11 -9.23
N CYS A 132 -0.93 2.28 -8.61
CA CYS A 132 0.00 3.35 -8.97
C CYS A 132 0.45 3.24 -10.44
N TRP A 133 0.72 2.02 -10.93
CA TRP A 133 1.10 1.80 -12.33
C TRP A 133 0.02 2.29 -13.29
N LEU A 134 -1.25 1.92 -13.05
CA LEU A 134 -2.37 2.37 -13.86
C LEU A 134 -2.47 3.90 -13.89
N HIS A 135 -2.41 4.54 -12.72
CA HIS A 135 -2.52 6.00 -12.64
C HIS A 135 -1.32 6.72 -13.25
N ALA A 136 -0.11 6.16 -13.17
CA ALA A 136 1.06 6.67 -13.86
C ALA A 136 0.91 6.57 -15.39
N SER A 137 0.36 5.46 -15.90
CA SER A 137 0.05 5.31 -17.33
C SER A 137 -1.01 6.33 -17.80
N LEU A 138 -2.07 6.54 -17.01
CA LEU A 138 -3.10 7.53 -17.33
C LEU A 138 -2.53 8.96 -17.29
N HIS A 139 -1.63 9.25 -16.36
CA HIS A 139 -0.94 10.52 -16.29
C HIS A 139 -0.06 10.78 -17.52
N LEU A 140 0.67 9.77 -18.01
CA LEU A 140 1.42 9.85 -19.27
C LEU A 140 0.53 10.02 -20.50
N LEU A 141 -0.65 9.38 -20.50
CA LEU A 141 -1.62 9.47 -21.60
C LEU A 141 -2.23 10.88 -21.68
N ASN A 142 -2.53 11.48 -20.52
CA ASN A 142 -3.11 12.82 -20.43
C ASN A 142 -2.08 13.95 -20.50
N GLY A 143 -0.80 13.63 -20.30
CA GLY A 143 0.31 14.58 -20.38
C GLY A 143 0.72 14.92 -21.82
N PRO A 144 1.60 15.92 -22.00
CA PRO A 144 2.17 16.19 -23.30
C PRO A 144 2.95 14.96 -23.79
N PRO A 145 2.84 14.60 -25.08
CA PRO A 145 3.56 13.46 -25.63
C PRO A 145 5.06 13.68 -25.48
N ILE A 146 5.74 12.68 -24.91
CA ILE A 146 7.20 12.68 -24.80
C ILE A 146 7.73 12.47 -26.21
N GLU A 147 8.22 13.55 -26.83
CA GLU A 147 8.83 13.47 -28.15
C GLU A 147 10.12 12.65 -28.05
N GLU A 148 10.13 11.49 -28.70
CA GLU A 148 11.40 10.83 -29.01
C GLU A 148 12.17 11.75 -29.96
N LYS A 149 13.42 12.07 -29.61
CA LYS A 149 14.34 12.68 -30.57
C LYS A 149 14.28 11.83 -31.83
N LYS A 150 13.74 12.39 -32.91
CA LYS A 150 13.70 11.73 -34.21
C LYS A 150 15.14 11.53 -34.66
N THR A 151 15.72 10.38 -34.37
CA THR A 151 16.93 9.95 -35.07
C THR A 151 16.48 9.72 -36.51
N TYR A 152 16.99 10.52 -37.44
CA TYR A 152 16.74 10.33 -38.86
C TYR A 152 17.15 8.90 -39.22
N LYS A 153 16.16 8.05 -39.54
CA LYS A 153 16.41 6.73 -40.11
C LYS A 153 16.32 6.89 -41.62
N SER A 154 17.36 6.45 -42.31
CA SER A 154 17.32 6.27 -43.77
C SER A 154 16.12 5.39 -44.14
N PRO A 155 15.42 5.62 -45.26
CA PRO A 155 14.28 4.78 -45.67
C PRO A 155 14.72 3.31 -45.76
N ASN A 156 14.23 2.49 -44.82
CA ASN A 156 14.52 1.07 -44.78
C ASN A 156 13.46 0.34 -45.62
N PHE A 157 13.89 -0.30 -46.70
CA PHE A 157 13.12 -1.38 -47.30
C PHE A 157 13.23 -2.59 -46.35
N VAL A 158 12.09 -3.09 -45.89
CA VAL A 158 12.06 -4.29 -45.03
C VAL A 158 11.68 -5.47 -45.92
N SER A 159 12.39 -6.59 -45.77
CA SER A 159 12.04 -7.83 -46.45
C SER A 159 10.81 -8.45 -45.79
N SER A 160 9.74 -8.66 -46.55
CA SER A 160 8.58 -9.44 -46.11
C SER A 160 8.97 -10.91 -45.89
N LEU A 161 8.06 -11.72 -45.31
CA LEU A 161 8.26 -13.17 -45.17
C LEU A 161 8.61 -13.85 -46.51
N ASP A 162 8.08 -13.30 -47.60
CA ASP A 162 8.31 -13.76 -48.98
C ASP A 162 9.56 -13.15 -49.65
N GLY A 163 10.40 -12.43 -48.90
CA GLY A 163 11.63 -11.80 -49.40
C GLY A 163 11.43 -10.53 -50.24
N MET A 164 10.18 -10.14 -50.52
CA MET A 164 9.87 -8.94 -51.30
C MET A 164 10.13 -7.66 -50.48
N PRO A 165 10.91 -6.69 -51.02
CA PRO A 165 11.16 -5.43 -50.32
C PRO A 165 9.89 -4.57 -50.37
N TYR A 166 9.39 -4.17 -49.21
CA TYR A 166 8.31 -3.18 -49.11
C TYR A 166 8.76 -1.96 -48.29
N ARG A 167 8.17 -0.80 -48.59
CA ARG A 167 8.43 0.46 -47.87
C ARG A 167 7.93 0.32 -46.45
N GLU A 168 8.71 0.74 -45.45
CA GLU A 168 8.22 0.81 -44.08
C GLU A 168 6.90 1.59 -44.03
N PRO A 169 5.79 1.00 -43.53
CA PRO A 169 4.48 1.63 -43.56
C PRO A 169 4.51 2.90 -42.71
N GLU A 170 3.94 3.99 -43.24
CA GLU A 170 3.80 5.22 -42.49
C GLU A 170 2.91 4.97 -41.26
N PRO A 171 3.35 5.37 -40.04
CA PRO A 171 2.56 5.16 -38.85
C PRO A 171 1.20 5.85 -38.95
N PHE A 172 0.13 5.14 -38.55
CA PHE A 172 -1.20 5.73 -38.50
C PHE A 172 -1.26 6.85 -37.45
N LEU A 173 -1.52 8.08 -37.89
CA LEU A 173 -1.60 9.27 -37.03
C LEU A 173 -3.06 9.60 -36.72
N HIS A 174 -3.49 9.36 -35.48
CA HIS A 174 -4.79 9.77 -34.96
C HIS A 174 -4.63 10.63 -33.71
N ARG A 175 -5.56 11.58 -33.52
CA ARG A 175 -5.55 12.49 -32.36
C ARG A 175 -5.46 11.73 -31.03
N ASP A 176 -6.25 10.67 -30.90
CA ASP A 176 -6.36 9.88 -29.67
C ASP A 176 -5.13 8.99 -29.40
N TYR A 177 -4.31 8.72 -30.43
CA TYR A 177 -3.15 7.84 -30.31
C TYR A 177 -1.83 8.58 -30.13
N LYS A 178 -1.84 9.92 -30.21
CA LYS A 178 -0.63 10.75 -30.09
C LYS A 178 0.14 10.47 -28.80
N SER A 179 -0.58 10.27 -27.70
CA SER A 179 0.02 10.02 -26.38
C SER A 179 0.35 8.55 -26.11
N LEU A 180 -0.06 7.59 -26.95
CA LEU A 180 0.24 6.18 -26.71
C LEU A 180 1.74 5.87 -26.76
N VAL A 181 2.48 6.63 -27.57
CA VAL A 181 3.94 6.53 -27.68
C VAL A 181 4.63 6.84 -26.34
N SER A 182 4.04 7.69 -25.51
CA SER A 182 4.60 8.04 -24.20
C SER A 182 4.44 6.91 -23.16
N ILE A 183 3.51 5.97 -23.37
CA ILE A 183 3.16 4.89 -22.43
C ILE A 183 4.08 3.69 -22.65
N ARG A 184 5.38 3.92 -22.45
CA ARG A 184 6.37 2.85 -22.42
C ARG A 184 6.61 2.42 -20.98
N GLU A 185 6.94 1.14 -20.80
CA GLU A 185 7.30 0.63 -19.48
C GLU A 185 8.47 1.40 -18.86
N SER A 186 9.45 1.82 -19.66
CA SER A 186 10.57 2.66 -19.22
C SER A 186 10.10 3.98 -18.62
N ASN A 187 9.13 4.63 -19.24
CA ASN A 187 8.62 5.94 -18.83
C ASN A 187 7.82 5.81 -17.54
N ILE A 188 6.99 4.77 -17.43
CA ILE A 188 6.23 4.46 -16.21
C ILE A 188 7.18 4.16 -15.05
N ARG A 189 8.22 3.33 -15.29
CA ARG A 189 9.25 3.03 -14.29
C ARG A 189 10.04 4.27 -13.87
N ALA A 190 10.29 5.20 -14.79
CA ALA A 190 10.98 6.46 -14.48
C ALA A 190 10.14 7.42 -13.64
N ILE A 191 8.80 7.41 -13.79
CA ILE A 191 7.89 8.13 -12.90
C ILE A 191 7.87 7.46 -11.53
N LEU A 192 7.65 6.14 -11.49
CA LEU A 192 7.54 5.35 -10.26
C LEU A 192 8.91 4.87 -9.74
N ASP A 193 9.94 5.69 -9.92
CA ASP A 193 11.29 5.38 -9.48
C ASP A 193 11.33 5.24 -7.95
N PRO A 194 11.93 4.15 -7.41
CA PRO A 194 12.00 3.92 -5.97
C PRO A 194 12.66 5.05 -5.19
N GLY A 195 13.61 5.79 -5.78
CA GLY A 195 14.28 6.93 -5.16
C GLY A 195 13.33 8.12 -4.98
N LYS A 196 12.55 8.45 -6.01
CA LYS A 196 11.51 9.50 -5.93
C LYS A 196 10.45 9.17 -4.89
N LEU A 197 9.98 7.91 -4.87
CA LEU A 197 8.99 7.44 -3.90
C LEU A 197 9.55 7.41 -2.47
N ALA A 198 10.82 7.04 -2.31
CA ALA A 198 11.48 7.10 -1.00
C ALA A 198 11.60 8.54 -0.49
N ALA A 199 11.83 9.52 -1.38
CA ALA A 199 11.82 10.93 -1.00
C ALA A 199 10.44 11.37 -0.46
N ILE A 200 9.36 10.95 -1.11
CA ILE A 200 7.97 11.21 -0.64
C ILE A 200 7.72 10.52 0.71
N ALA A 201 8.09 9.25 0.85
CA ALA A 201 7.93 8.53 2.10
C ALA A 201 8.73 9.18 3.26
N ARG A 202 9.90 9.77 2.96
CA ARG A 202 10.70 10.54 3.90
C ARG A 202 10.01 11.86 4.29
N LEU A 203 9.43 12.58 3.33
CA LEU A 203 8.66 13.81 3.61
C LEU A 203 7.46 13.52 4.52
N ALA A 204 6.78 12.38 4.31
CA ALA A 204 5.69 11.92 5.17
C ALA A 204 6.15 11.32 6.52
N ARG A 205 7.46 11.29 6.81
CA ARG A 205 8.05 10.71 8.03
C ARG A 205 7.71 9.23 8.25
N LEU A 206 7.45 8.47 7.17
CA LEU A 206 7.01 7.08 7.24
C LEU A 206 8.04 6.16 7.94
N ALA A 207 9.32 6.49 7.79
CA ALA A 207 10.44 5.79 8.41
C ALA A 207 10.38 5.75 9.95
N SER A 208 9.73 6.73 10.58
CA SER A 208 9.61 6.82 12.05
C SER A 208 8.56 5.88 12.64
N VAL A 209 7.58 5.46 11.83
CA VAL A 209 6.42 4.68 12.27
C VAL A 209 6.46 3.25 11.76
N MET A 210 7.18 3.00 10.65
CA MET A 210 7.26 1.67 10.06
C MET A 210 7.84 0.61 10.97
N ARG A 211 7.19 -0.55 10.99
CA ARG A 211 7.60 -1.70 11.79
C ARG A 211 8.43 -2.63 10.92
N TRP A 212 9.73 -2.63 11.15
CA TRP A 212 10.68 -3.41 10.36
C TRP A 212 11.91 -3.76 11.19
N LYS A 213 12.73 -4.66 10.67
CA LYS A 213 14.03 -5.02 11.23
C LYS A 213 15.13 -4.71 10.20
N PRO A 214 16.04 -3.75 10.47
CA PRO A 214 17.19 -3.50 9.59
C PRO A 214 18.22 -4.63 9.69
N LYS A 215 19.04 -4.78 8.64
CA LYS A 215 20.18 -5.70 8.63
C LYS A 215 21.23 -5.24 9.66
N ASP A 216 21.58 -3.96 9.59
CA ASP A 216 22.54 -3.31 10.47
C ASP A 216 21.93 -2.03 11.08
N ASN A 217 21.94 -1.95 12.42
CA ASN A 217 21.33 -0.82 13.14
C ASN A 217 22.10 0.50 12.93
N LYS A 218 23.40 0.43 12.59
CA LYS A 218 24.26 1.61 12.38
C LYS A 218 24.06 2.23 11.00
N ASP A 219 23.75 1.40 10.00
CA ASP A 219 23.52 1.83 8.62
C ASP A 219 22.12 1.43 8.17
N LEU A 220 21.16 2.34 8.40
CA LEU A 220 19.78 2.12 8.01
C LEU A 220 19.58 2.24 6.49
N GLN A 221 20.34 3.13 5.84
CA GLN A 221 20.21 3.34 4.39
C GLN A 221 20.71 2.12 3.63
N GLY A 222 21.91 1.61 3.95
CA GLY A 222 22.44 0.36 3.39
C GLY A 222 21.63 -0.88 3.78
N SER A 223 20.89 -0.81 4.89
CA SER A 223 19.90 -1.85 5.27
C SER A 223 18.62 -1.84 4.44
N GLY A 224 18.48 -0.91 3.47
CA GLY A 224 17.33 -0.87 2.56
C GLY A 224 16.11 -0.11 3.11
N GLN A 225 16.30 0.83 4.03
CA GLN A 225 15.21 1.63 4.62
C GLN A 225 14.30 2.28 3.56
N ALA A 226 14.90 2.83 2.50
CA ALA A 226 14.19 3.46 1.39
C ALA A 226 13.23 2.47 0.68
N LEU A 227 13.66 1.23 0.44
CA LEU A 227 12.84 0.21 -0.20
C LEU A 227 11.66 -0.20 0.68
N VAL A 228 11.91 -0.36 1.99
CA VAL A 228 10.86 -0.71 2.96
C VAL A 228 9.82 0.41 3.06
N ALA A 229 10.26 1.67 3.07
CA ALA A 229 9.39 2.83 3.08
C ALA A 229 8.55 2.93 1.79
N THR A 230 9.16 2.73 0.62
CA THR A 230 8.46 2.70 -0.67
C THR A 230 7.44 1.56 -0.74
N GLN A 231 7.77 0.37 -0.20
CA GLN A 231 6.84 -0.75 -0.11
C GLN A 231 5.64 -0.42 0.80
N ALA A 232 5.88 0.23 1.94
CA ALA A 232 4.82 0.69 2.83
C ALA A 232 3.92 1.74 2.16
N LEU A 233 4.49 2.65 1.37
CA LEU A 233 3.73 3.62 0.59
C LEU A 233 2.77 2.95 -0.40
N TYR A 234 3.26 1.97 -1.16
CA TYR A 234 2.40 1.16 -2.03
C TYR A 234 1.33 0.40 -1.24
N ALA A 235 1.67 -0.14 -0.08
CA ALA A 235 0.70 -0.85 0.74
C ALA A 235 -0.43 0.04 1.26
N ILE A 236 -0.14 1.31 1.58
CA ILE A 236 -1.15 2.28 1.98
C ILE A 236 -2.12 2.54 0.83
N VAL A 237 -1.61 2.73 -0.40
CA VAL A 237 -2.46 2.88 -1.59
C VAL A 237 -3.31 1.64 -1.82
N GLY A 238 -2.72 0.44 -1.71
CA GLY A 238 -3.43 -0.83 -1.87
C GLY A 238 -4.51 -1.04 -0.81
N ALA A 239 -4.22 -0.68 0.45
CA ALA A 239 -5.20 -0.72 1.54
C ALA A 239 -6.37 0.23 1.29
N LEU A 240 -6.08 1.46 0.82
CA LEU A 240 -7.08 2.45 0.49
C LEU A 240 -7.98 1.98 -0.65
N ALA A 241 -7.40 1.41 -1.71
CA ALA A 241 -8.14 0.87 -2.85
C ALA A 241 -9.09 -0.27 -2.44
N LEU A 242 -8.69 -1.15 -1.51
CA LEU A 242 -9.53 -2.25 -1.04
C LEU A 242 -10.62 -1.83 -0.05
N GLN A 243 -10.36 -0.85 0.83
CA GLN A 243 -11.34 -0.43 1.84
C GLN A 243 -12.30 0.66 1.36
N ARG A 244 -11.80 1.58 0.53
CA ARG A 244 -12.53 2.79 0.11
C ARG A 244 -12.86 2.82 -1.38
N GLY A 245 -12.27 1.91 -2.17
CA GLY A 245 -12.50 1.80 -3.60
C GLY A 245 -11.42 2.47 -4.45
N GLY A 246 -11.42 2.12 -5.74
CA GLY A 246 -10.40 2.54 -6.68
C GLY A 246 -10.38 4.05 -6.97
N ASP A 247 -11.53 4.71 -6.93
CA ASP A 247 -11.63 6.14 -7.25
C ASP A 247 -10.95 7.03 -6.18
N ILE A 248 -11.21 6.75 -4.91
CA ILE A 248 -10.57 7.45 -3.78
C ILE A 248 -9.06 7.19 -3.78
N ALA A 249 -8.65 5.94 -4.02
CA ALA A 249 -7.23 5.60 -4.13
C ALA A 249 -6.57 6.30 -5.33
N GLY A 250 -7.24 6.36 -6.46
CA GLY A 250 -6.74 7.02 -7.66
C GLY A 250 -6.58 8.52 -7.50
N SER A 251 -7.55 9.17 -6.85
CA SER A 251 -7.48 10.59 -6.51
C SER A 251 -6.28 10.88 -5.61
N MET A 252 -6.08 10.06 -4.57
CA MET A 252 -4.91 10.17 -3.69
C MET A 252 -3.58 9.99 -4.46
N VAL A 253 -3.48 9.02 -5.36
CA VAL A 253 -2.26 8.81 -6.17
C VAL A 253 -1.98 10.02 -7.05
N ARG A 254 -3.00 10.56 -7.73
CA ARG A 254 -2.84 11.75 -8.59
C ARG A 254 -2.40 12.97 -7.78
N GLU A 255 -3.12 13.30 -6.71
CA GLU A 255 -2.94 14.54 -5.95
C GLU A 255 -1.71 14.52 -5.03
N ARG A 256 -1.34 13.36 -4.48
CA ARG A 256 -0.28 13.27 -3.47
C ARG A 256 0.99 12.65 -3.99
N LEU A 257 0.91 11.62 -4.84
CA LEU A 257 2.10 10.96 -5.37
C LEU A 257 2.60 11.62 -6.65
N LEU A 258 1.76 11.67 -7.68
CA LEU A 258 2.17 12.17 -8.99
C LEU A 258 2.48 13.67 -8.94
N SER A 259 1.61 14.49 -8.33
CA SER A 259 1.90 15.92 -8.15
C SER A 259 3.20 16.18 -7.37
N SER A 260 3.52 15.36 -6.36
CA SER A 260 4.79 15.48 -5.63
C SER A 260 5.99 15.05 -6.49
N ILE A 261 5.83 14.06 -7.36
CA ILE A 261 6.87 13.63 -8.30
C ILE A 261 7.15 14.74 -9.31
N ASP A 262 6.11 15.36 -9.86
CA ASP A 262 6.24 16.45 -10.84
C ASP A 262 6.98 17.64 -10.20
N TRP A 263 6.59 18.03 -8.98
CA TRP A 263 7.28 19.06 -8.20
C TRP A 263 8.75 18.72 -7.94
N LEU A 264 9.06 17.46 -7.61
CA LEU A 264 10.45 17.02 -7.42
C LEU A 264 11.25 17.12 -8.73
N VAL A 265 10.65 16.76 -9.86
CA VAL A 265 11.29 16.84 -11.18
C VAL A 265 11.57 18.29 -11.57
N GLU A 266 10.60 19.19 -11.37
CA GLU A 266 10.76 20.62 -11.65
C GLU A 266 11.90 21.22 -10.84
N LYS A 267 11.92 20.97 -9.52
CA LYS A 267 12.98 21.45 -8.63
C LYS A 267 14.37 20.95 -9.02
N THR A 268 14.48 19.74 -9.56
CA THR A 268 15.78 19.22 -10.04
C THR A 268 16.25 19.85 -11.35
N LYS A 269 15.35 20.40 -12.17
CA LYS A 269 15.72 21.16 -13.38
C LYS A 269 16.26 22.53 -13.02
N ASP A 270 15.62 23.20 -12.07
CA ASP A 270 16.06 24.53 -11.59
C ASP A 270 17.46 24.48 -10.97
N MET A 271 17.78 23.41 -10.22
CA MET A 271 19.12 23.25 -9.62
C MET A 271 20.24 22.94 -10.62
N ARG A 272 19.90 22.55 -11.86
CA ARG A 272 20.86 22.17 -12.91
C ARG A 272 21.04 23.25 -13.98
N SER A 273 20.17 24.25 -13.99
CA SER A 273 20.25 25.42 -14.89
C SER A 273 21.02 26.54 -14.21
#